data_AF-A0A7X7HE35-F1
#
_entry.id   AF-A0A7X7HE35-F1
#
_cell.length_a   1.000
_cell.length_b   1.000
_cell.length_c   1.000
_cell.angle_alpha   90.00
_cell.angle_beta   90.00
_cell.angle_gamma   90.00
#
_symmetry.space_group_name_H-M   'P 1'
#
loop_
_entity.id
_entity.type
_entity.pdbx_description
1 polymer ?
#
loop_
_entity_poly.entity_id
_entity_poly.type
_entity_poly.pdbx_seq_one_letter_code
_entity_poly.pdbx_strand_id
1 'polypeptide(L)'
;RIRQIFLNRVFLGTENVGPELSIAFSVAEMRNGQPGVVSENHRVYRALLEEVRGAQEEGALTRGTEAGTLTEGLLYAAVGIIQVWRLSGGELPAREIAERHIEAIVTLLRP
;
A
#
# COMPACT_ATOMS: atom_id res chain seq x y z
N ARG A 1 9.68 5.64 -6.38
CA ARG A 1 8.70 6.33 -5.50
C ARG A 1 7.62 5.38 -4.96
N ILE A 2 6.98 4.54 -5.78
CA ILE A 2 6.07 3.44 -5.36
C ILE A 2 6.60 2.69 -4.12
N ARG A 3 7.85 2.19 -4.18
CA ARG A 3 8.53 1.51 -3.06
C ARG A 3 8.51 2.34 -1.76
N GLN A 4 8.83 3.62 -1.86
CA GLN A 4 8.93 4.50 -0.70
C GLN A 4 7.55 4.76 -0.07
N ILE A 5 6.51 4.99 -0.87
CA ILE A 5 5.15 5.19 -0.38
C ILE A 5 4.67 3.93 0.37
N PHE A 6 4.88 2.75 -0.21
CA PHE A 6 4.55 1.47 0.41
C PHE A 6 5.29 1.27 1.75
N LEU A 7 6.62 1.45 1.76
CA LEU A 7 7.43 1.24 2.96
C LEU A 7 7.10 2.24 4.07
N ASN A 8 6.96 3.53 3.73
CA ASN A 8 6.55 4.55 4.68
C ASN A 8 5.23 4.17 5.35
N ARG A 9 4.29 3.59 4.61
CA ARG A 9 3.02 3.19 5.19
C ARG A 9 3.17 2.05 6.20
N VAL A 10 3.98 1.04 5.90
CA VAL A 10 4.28 -0.03 6.86
C VAL A 10 4.98 0.55 8.09
N PHE A 11 5.98 1.40 7.89
CA PHE A 11 6.81 1.92 8.98
C PHE A 11 5.98 2.78 9.93
N LEU A 12 5.18 3.71 9.40
CA LEU A 12 4.24 4.53 10.18
C LEU A 12 3.24 3.65 10.95
N GLY A 13 2.72 2.59 10.32
CA GLY A 13 1.80 1.65 10.98
C GLY A 13 2.43 0.81 12.08
N THR A 14 3.74 0.59 12.03
CA THR A 14 4.50 -0.10 13.10
C THR A 14 5.01 0.85 14.19
N GLU A 15 5.05 2.16 13.93
CA GLU A 15 5.47 3.19 14.90
C GLU A 15 4.30 3.77 15.69
N ASN A 16 3.12 3.93 15.06
CA ASN A 16 1.93 4.49 15.68
C ASN A 16 0.89 3.40 15.92
N VAL A 17 0.87 2.83 17.13
CA VAL A 17 -0.13 1.83 17.57
C VAL A 17 -1.47 2.52 17.85
N GLY A 18 -2.09 3.10 16.82
CA GLY A 18 -3.44 3.67 16.85
C GLY A 18 -4.49 2.73 16.25
N PRO A 19 -5.80 2.94 16.48
CA PRO A 19 -6.89 2.14 15.92
C PRO A 19 -7.06 2.25 14.39
N GLU A 20 -6.07 2.75 13.67
CA GLU A 20 -6.12 3.06 12.24
C GLU A 20 -5.88 1.83 11.35
N LEU A 21 -6.70 0.81 11.59
CA LEU A 21 -7.10 -0.19 10.60
C LEU A 21 -8.01 0.41 9.50
N SER A 22 -8.17 1.73 9.47
CA SER A 22 -9.06 2.45 8.57
C SER A 22 -8.62 2.41 7.10
N ILE A 23 -7.50 1.81 6.72
CA ILE A 23 -7.14 1.68 5.29
C ILE A 23 -8.02 0.66 4.58
N ALA A 24 -8.22 -0.53 5.15
CA ALA A 24 -9.05 -1.54 4.50
C ALA A 24 -10.51 -1.07 4.40
N PHE A 25 -10.99 -0.35 5.42
CA PHE A 25 -12.30 0.29 5.41
C PHE A 25 -12.38 1.48 4.44
N SER A 26 -11.35 2.33 4.37
CA SER A 26 -11.34 3.50 3.47
C SER A 26 -11.20 3.11 2.00
N VAL A 27 -10.52 2.01 1.64
CA VAL A 27 -10.50 1.48 0.26
C VAL A 27 -11.88 0.93 -0.16
N ALA A 28 -12.58 0.23 0.73
CA ALA A 28 -13.95 -0.21 0.48
C ALA A 28 -14.95 0.97 0.39
N GLU A 29 -14.80 2.00 1.22
CA GLU A 29 -15.60 3.23 1.18
C GLU A 29 -15.34 4.07 -0.09
N MET A 30 -14.09 4.11 -0.57
CA MET A 30 -13.70 4.73 -1.84
C MET A 30 -14.39 4.06 -3.04
N ARG A 31 -14.51 2.73 -3.05
CA ARG A 31 -15.21 1.98 -4.09
C ARG A 31 -16.73 2.21 -4.07
N ASN A 32 -17.29 2.58 -2.93
CA ASN A 32 -18.72 2.83 -2.73
C ASN A 32 -19.11 4.32 -2.88
N GLY A 33 -18.19 5.20 -3.28
CA GLY A 33 -18.50 6.58 -3.64
C GLY A 33 -18.93 7.48 -2.48
N GLN A 34 -18.55 7.15 -1.24
CA GLN A 34 -18.78 8.01 -0.07
C GLN A 34 -17.52 8.83 0.25
N PRO A 35 -17.42 10.12 -0.14
CA PRO A 35 -16.21 10.95 0.00
C PRO A 35 -16.08 11.58 1.40
N GLY A 36 -16.74 11.03 2.41
CA GLY A 36 -16.83 11.61 3.75
C GLY A 36 -15.49 11.58 4.46
N VAL A 37 -14.81 12.74 4.50
CA VAL A 37 -13.48 12.99 5.06
C VAL A 37 -12.35 12.44 4.17
N VAL A 38 -11.60 13.36 3.54
CA VAL A 38 -10.30 13.04 2.91
C VAL A 38 -9.34 12.61 4.02
N SER A 39 -9.40 11.33 4.38
CA SER A 39 -8.49 10.72 5.32
C SER A 39 -7.07 10.73 4.75
N GLU A 40 -6.08 10.67 5.62
CA GLU A 40 -4.67 10.48 5.23
C GLU A 40 -4.51 9.28 4.26
N ASN A 41 -5.32 8.24 4.47
CA ASN A 41 -5.35 7.04 3.62
C ASN A 41 -5.78 7.34 2.18
N HIS A 42 -6.73 8.26 1.96
CA HIS A 42 -7.12 8.68 0.62
C HIS A 42 -5.97 9.39 -0.11
N ARG A 43 -5.20 10.22 0.61
CA ARG A 43 -4.03 10.91 0.03
C ARG A 43 -2.94 9.92 -0.34
N VAL A 44 -2.67 8.94 0.53
CA VAL A 44 -1.70 7.86 0.26
C VAL A 44 -2.13 7.03 -0.95
N TYR A 45 -3.42 6.67 -1.06
CA TYR A 45 -3.95 5.97 -2.23
C TYR A 45 -3.74 6.76 -3.51
N ARG A 46 -4.13 8.05 -3.54
CA ARG A 46 -3.98 8.91 -4.73
C ARG A 46 -2.53 9.06 -5.16
N ALA A 47 -1.62 9.31 -4.20
CA ALA A 47 -0.20 9.42 -4.48
C ALA A 47 0.37 8.11 -5.04
N LEU A 48 -0.01 6.96 -4.47
CA LEU A 48 0.44 5.67 -4.97
C LEU A 48 -0.11 5.35 -6.36
N LEU A 49 -1.39 5.67 -6.61
CA LEU A 49 -2.06 5.48 -7.90
C LEU A 49 -1.39 6.30 -9.00
N GLU A 50 -1.08 7.56 -8.73
CA GLU A 50 -0.40 8.45 -9.69
C GLU A 50 0.98 7.91 -10.05
N GLU A 51 1.75 7.43 -9.06
CA GLU A 51 3.07 6.84 -9.29
C GLU A 51 3.00 5.50 -10.03
N VAL A 52 2.00 4.66 -9.75
CA VAL A 52 1.76 3.40 -10.50
C VAL A 52 1.40 3.69 -11.95
N ARG A 53 0.48 4.63 -12.20
CA ARG A 53 0.09 5.04 -13.56
C ARG A 53 1.27 5.58 -14.33
N GLY A 54 2.04 6.49 -13.73
CA GLY A 54 3.25 7.04 -14.36
C GLY A 54 4.24 5.93 -14.74
N ALA A 55 4.53 5.01 -13.82
CA ALA A 55 5.44 3.89 -14.10
C ALA A 55 4.93 2.95 -15.21
N GLN A 56 3.62 2.77 -15.34
CA GLN A 56 3.00 2.01 -16.44
C GLN A 56 3.00 2.78 -17.77
N GLU A 57 2.80 4.10 -17.72
CA GLU A 57 2.86 4.98 -18.88
C GLU A 57 4.27 5.01 -19.48
N GLU A 58 5.29 5.11 -18.61
CA GLU A 58 6.72 5.08 -18.94
C GLU A 58 7.24 3.68 -19.33
N GLY A 59 6.44 2.63 -19.16
CA GLY A 59 6.83 1.24 -19.44
C GLY A 59 7.78 0.63 -18.41
N ALA A 60 7.99 1.29 -17.26
CA ALA A 60 8.76 0.75 -16.14
C ALA A 60 8.02 -0.38 -15.40
N LEU A 61 6.69 -0.42 -15.49
CA LEU A 61 5.83 -1.50 -15.03
C LEU A 61 4.90 -1.98 -16.15
N THR A 62 4.59 -3.28 -16.13
CA THR A 62 3.64 -3.90 -17.05
C THR A 62 2.23 -3.32 -16.89
N ARG A 63 1.52 -3.20 -18.01
CA ARG A 63 0.10 -2.82 -18.06
C ARG A 63 -0.83 -4.03 -17.94
N GLY A 64 -0.30 -5.22 -17.68
CA GLY A 64 -1.09 -6.45 -17.50
C GLY A 64 -2.00 -6.43 -16.27
N THR A 65 -1.84 -5.46 -15.37
CA THR A 65 -2.74 -5.21 -14.24
C THR A 65 -3.17 -3.75 -14.25
N GLU A 66 -4.46 -3.49 -14.03
CA GLU A 66 -5.01 -2.14 -13.98
C GLU A 66 -4.43 -1.36 -12.77
N ALA A 67 -4.08 -0.09 -12.97
CA ALA A 67 -3.33 0.70 -12.00
C ALA A 67 -4.03 0.80 -10.64
N GLY A 68 -5.37 0.95 -10.63
CA GLY A 68 -6.17 0.97 -9.42
C GLY A 68 -6.05 -0.35 -8.66
N THR A 69 -6.29 -1.46 -9.35
CA THR A 69 -6.15 -2.82 -8.80
C THR A 69 -4.77 -3.06 -8.17
N LEU A 70 -3.68 -2.67 -8.85
CA LEU A 70 -2.32 -2.80 -8.31
C LEU A 70 -2.11 -1.91 -7.07
N THR A 71 -2.63 -0.68 -7.11
CA THR A 71 -2.54 0.27 -5.99
C THR A 71 -3.25 -0.28 -4.75
N GLU A 72 -4.45 -0.81 -4.91
CA GLU A 72 -5.22 -1.44 -3.84
C GLU A 72 -4.47 -2.65 -3.26
N GLY A 73 -3.95 -3.53 -4.13
CA GLY A 73 -3.16 -4.69 -3.71
C GLY A 73 -1.95 -4.33 -2.87
N LEU A 74 -1.21 -3.28 -3.27
CA LEU A 74 -0.08 -2.75 -2.50
C LEU A 74 -0.51 -2.24 -1.12
N LEU A 75 -1.63 -1.52 -1.02
CA LEU A 75 -2.12 -1.03 0.27
C LEU A 75 -2.61 -2.15 1.17
N TYR A 76 -3.32 -3.14 0.63
CA TYR A 76 -3.76 -4.31 1.39
C TYR A 76 -2.58 -5.12 1.90
N ALA A 77 -1.53 -5.29 1.10
CA ALA A 77 -0.30 -5.95 1.53
C ALA A 77 0.36 -5.19 2.70
N ALA A 78 0.47 -3.85 2.61
CA ALA A 78 0.99 -3.03 3.70
C ALA A 78 0.18 -3.20 5.00
N VAL A 79 -1.16 -3.18 4.90
CA VAL A 79 -2.06 -3.41 6.04
C VAL A 79 -1.88 -4.81 6.62
N GLY A 80 -1.80 -5.84 5.77
CA GLY A 80 -1.59 -7.21 6.19
C GLY A 80 -0.30 -7.38 6.98
N ILE A 81 0.80 -6.78 6.52
CA ILE A 81 2.09 -6.79 7.21
C ILE A 81 1.98 -6.13 8.60
N ILE A 82 1.33 -4.96 8.68
CA ILE A 82 1.11 -4.25 9.96
C ILE A 82 0.27 -5.10 10.93
N GLN A 83 -0.79 -5.76 10.43
CA GLN A 83 -1.64 -6.60 11.26
C GLN A 83 -0.91 -7.81 11.80
N VAL A 84 -0.15 -8.49 10.95
CA VAL A 84 0.63 -9.67 11.35
C VAL A 84 1.71 -9.28 12.37
N TRP A 85 2.39 -8.16 12.17
CA TRP A 85 3.30 -7.57 13.17
C TRP A 85 2.62 -7.31 14.50
N ARG A 86 1.44 -6.67 14.49
CA ARG A 86 0.68 -6.38 15.71
C ARG A 86 0.25 -7.65 16.44
N LEU A 87 -0.26 -8.64 15.71
CA LEU A 87 -0.68 -9.93 16.26
C LEU A 87 0.50 -10.72 16.84
N SER A 88 1.71 -10.49 16.34
CA SER A 88 2.95 -11.05 16.91
C SER A 88 3.50 -10.29 18.12
N GLY A 89 2.76 -9.33 18.69
CA GLY A 89 3.27 -8.51 19.80
C GLY A 89 4.44 -7.61 19.40
N GLY A 90 4.61 -7.36 18.11
CA GLY A 90 5.70 -6.57 17.54
C GLY A 90 7.00 -7.33 17.27
N GLU A 91 7.03 -8.65 17.48
CA GLU A 91 8.23 -9.49 17.33
C GLU A 91 8.62 -9.74 15.86
N LEU A 92 7.67 -9.71 14.93
CA LEU A 92 7.97 -9.95 13.52
C LEU A 92 8.73 -8.77 12.88
N PRO A 93 9.70 -9.03 11.99
CA PRO A 93 10.46 -7.98 11.31
C PRO A 93 9.63 -7.36 10.16
N ALA A 94 8.57 -6.63 10.51
CA ALA A 94 7.61 -6.04 9.57
C ALA A 94 8.27 -5.23 8.45
N ARG A 95 9.34 -4.49 8.79
CA ARG A 95 10.09 -3.66 7.84
C ARG A 95 10.79 -4.50 6.78
N GLU A 96 11.51 -5.54 7.20
CA GLU A 96 12.20 -6.46 6.29
C GLU A 96 11.21 -7.23 5.41
N ILE A 97 10.09 -7.68 6.00
CA ILE A 97 9.02 -8.34 5.25
C ILE A 97 8.46 -7.40 4.18
N ALA A 98 8.21 -6.14 4.52
CA ALA A 98 7.72 -5.13 3.58
C ALA A 98 8.73 -4.88 2.45
N GLU A 99 10.02 -4.73 2.76
CA GLU A 99 11.08 -4.54 1.77
C GLU A 99 11.16 -5.69 0.77
N ARG A 100 11.15 -6.93 1.25
CA ARG A 100 11.16 -8.12 0.40
C ARG A 100 9.89 -8.23 -0.44
N HIS A 101 8.74 -7.88 0.15
CA HIS A 101 7.45 -7.99 -0.53
C HIS A 101 7.35 -7.00 -1.70
N ILE A 102 7.71 -5.74 -1.49
CA ILE A 102 7.66 -4.72 -2.54
C ILE A 102 8.71 -4.97 -3.62
N GLU A 103 9.88 -5.51 -3.27
CA GLU A 103 10.89 -5.92 -4.23
C GLU A 103 10.39 -7.07 -5.11
N ALA A 104 9.74 -8.08 -4.53
CA ALA A 104 9.15 -9.18 -5.27
C ALA A 104 8.05 -8.70 -6.24
N ILE A 105 7.14 -7.83 -5.77
CA ILE A 105 6.07 -7.27 -6.62
C ILE A 105 6.67 -6.45 -7.77
N VAL A 106 7.60 -5.53 -7.49
CA VAL A 106 8.21 -4.70 -8.54
C VAL A 106 8.98 -5.58 -9.54
N THR A 107 9.65 -6.63 -9.09
CA THR A 107 10.36 -7.57 -9.97
C THR A 107 9.40 -8.32 -10.89
N LEU A 108 8.28 -8.80 -10.35
CA LEU A 108 7.25 -9.52 -11.12
C LEU A 108 6.54 -8.64 -12.15
N LEU A 109 6.47 -7.33 -11.89
CA LEU A 109 5.75 -6.38 -12.73
C LEU A 109 6.67 -5.62 -13.70
N ARG A 110 7.98 -5.86 -13.68
CA ARG A 110 8.86 -5.33 -14.72
C ARG A 110 8.58 -6.03 -16.06
N PRO A 111 8.72 -5.31 -17.19
CA PRO A 111 8.63 -5.91 -18.53
C PRO A 111 9.67 -7.01 -18.76
#